data_AF-A0A4Y8SD77-F1
#
_entry.id   AF-A0A4Y8SD77-F1
#
_cell.length_a   1.000
_cell.length_b   1.000
_cell.length_c   1.000
_cell.angle_alpha   90.00
_cell.angle_beta   90.00
_cell.angle_gamma   90.00
#
_symmetry.space_group_name_H-M   'P 1'
#
loop_
_entity.id
_entity.type
_entity.pdbx_description
1 polymer ?
#
loop_
_entity_poly.entity_id
_entity_poly.type
_entity_poly.pdbx_seq_one_letter_code
_entity_poly.pdbx_strand_id
1 'polypeptide(L)'
;MAKPSFINLWNAYPKVSSPCDGPWDNQCAIRMSIALNGEMGLKVNKSTYTEPKCAHGHARGAESLANWLERQLGRPQRIGGSAQERETLKAKTGIIFYKDCFARAGQSQENRTGDHIDLWNRGLTKGFSDQNYQSKQVWFWELT
;
A
#
# COMPACT_ATOMS: atom_id res chain seq x y z
N MET A 1 -9.84 11.29 -12.94
CA MET A 1 -9.46 9.96 -13.50
C MET A 1 -10.39 8.92 -12.92
N ALA A 2 -10.71 7.87 -13.68
CA ALA A 2 -11.45 6.73 -13.15
C ALA A 2 -10.57 5.99 -12.11
N LYS A 3 -11.18 5.51 -11.02
CA LYS A 3 -10.49 4.69 -10.02
C LYS A 3 -10.20 3.30 -10.61
N PRO A 4 -9.08 2.65 -10.23
CA PRO A 4 -8.78 1.30 -10.69
C PRO A 4 -9.81 0.29 -10.15
N SER A 5 -10.06 -0.77 -10.91
CA SER A 5 -10.95 -1.84 -10.49
C SER A 5 -10.31 -2.71 -9.40
N PHE A 6 -11.03 -2.91 -8.29
CA PHE A 6 -10.51 -3.70 -7.17
C PHE A 6 -10.21 -5.14 -7.58
N ILE A 7 -11.12 -5.78 -8.32
CA ILE A 7 -10.94 -7.19 -8.73
C ILE A 7 -9.73 -7.37 -9.66
N ASN A 8 -9.48 -6.41 -10.54
CA ASN A 8 -8.32 -6.46 -11.43
C ASN A 8 -7.01 -6.28 -10.64
N LEU A 9 -6.96 -5.33 -9.70
CA LEU A 9 -5.82 -5.20 -8.78
C LEU A 9 -5.62 -6.49 -7.98
N TRP A 10 -6.69 -7.06 -7.45
CA TRP A 10 -6.65 -8.28 -6.66
C TRP A 10 -6.07 -9.43 -7.47
N ASN A 11 -6.50 -9.61 -8.71
CA ASN A 11 -6.02 -10.67 -9.59
C ASN A 11 -4.56 -10.45 -10.05
N ALA A 12 -4.17 -9.19 -10.30
CA ALA A 12 -2.83 -8.83 -10.72
C ALA A 12 -1.78 -8.86 -9.59
N TYR A 13 -2.20 -8.83 -8.32
CA TYR A 13 -1.28 -8.78 -7.20
C TYR A 13 -0.41 -10.05 -7.12
N PRO A 14 0.94 -9.90 -7.07
CA PRO A 14 1.87 -11.00 -7.24
C PRO A 14 1.82 -12.00 -6.09
N LYS A 15 1.86 -13.30 -6.45
CA LYS A 15 1.83 -14.42 -5.51
C LYS A 15 3.23 -14.88 -5.07
N VAL A 16 4.28 -14.45 -5.78
CA VAL A 16 5.68 -14.79 -5.46
C VAL A 16 6.12 -14.13 -4.15
N SER A 17 7.06 -14.75 -3.42
CA SER A 17 7.58 -14.24 -2.14
C SER A 17 8.51 -13.03 -2.30
N SER A 18 9.27 -12.97 -3.39
CA SER A 18 10.14 -11.85 -3.74
C SER A 18 9.90 -11.45 -5.20
N PRO A 19 9.07 -10.41 -5.47
CA PRO A 19 8.82 -9.97 -6.84
C PRO A 19 9.98 -9.17 -7.46
N CYS A 20 11.00 -8.81 -6.68
CA CYS A 20 12.19 -8.12 -7.15
C CYS A 20 13.43 -8.60 -6.40
N ASP A 21 14.53 -8.81 -7.11
CA ASP A 21 15.78 -9.35 -6.55
C ASP A 21 16.65 -8.28 -5.86
N GLY A 22 16.05 -7.17 -5.45
CA GLY A 22 16.77 -6.09 -4.76
C GLY A 22 16.97 -6.39 -3.27
N PRO A 23 17.85 -5.63 -2.58
CA PRO A 23 18.23 -5.88 -1.19
C PRO A 23 17.18 -5.38 -0.18
N TRP A 24 15.91 -5.26 -0.58
CA TRP A 24 14.85 -4.70 0.28
C TRP A 24 14.01 -5.82 0.87
N ASP A 25 14.03 -5.92 2.20
CA ASP A 25 13.21 -6.88 2.94
C ASP A 25 11.70 -6.63 2.72
N ASN A 26 11.31 -5.35 2.67
CA ASN A 26 9.92 -4.94 2.46
C ASN A 26 9.67 -4.52 1.01
N GLN A 27 8.91 -5.36 0.29
CA GLN A 27 8.58 -5.14 -1.12
C GLN A 27 7.10 -4.79 -1.34
N CYS A 28 6.41 -4.28 -0.32
CA CYS A 28 4.98 -3.95 -0.39
C CYS A 28 4.64 -2.94 -1.52
N ALA A 29 5.41 -1.87 -1.66
CA ALA A 29 5.25 -0.89 -2.74
C ALA A 29 5.53 -1.49 -4.13
N ILE A 30 6.46 -2.45 -4.22
CA ILE A 30 6.77 -3.16 -5.47
C ILE A 30 5.58 -4.05 -5.86
N ARG A 31 5.04 -4.84 -4.92
CA ARG A 31 3.85 -5.67 -5.13
C ARG A 31 2.66 -4.84 -5.59
N MET A 32 2.43 -3.71 -4.92
CA MET A 32 1.35 -2.80 -5.27
C MET A 32 1.56 -2.18 -6.65
N SER A 33 2.80 -1.83 -7.03
CA SER A 33 3.13 -1.34 -8.37
C SER A 33 2.86 -2.38 -9.46
N ILE A 34 3.17 -3.66 -9.20
CA ILE A 34 2.87 -4.77 -10.12
C ILE A 34 1.35 -4.88 -10.32
N ALA A 35 0.59 -4.87 -9.23
CA ALA A 35 -0.88 -4.94 -9.29
C ALA A 35 -1.47 -3.76 -10.08
N LEU A 36 -1.00 -2.53 -9.79
CA LEU A 36 -1.41 -1.30 -10.48
C LEU A 36 -1.11 -1.36 -11.99
N ASN A 37 0.09 -1.81 -12.36
CA ASN A 37 0.45 -1.98 -13.77
C ASN A 37 -0.38 -3.05 -14.48
N GLY A 38 -0.70 -4.16 -13.79
CA GLY A 38 -1.51 -5.24 -14.33
C GLY A 38 -3.01 -4.90 -14.46
N GLU A 39 -3.52 -3.96 -13.65
CA GLU A 39 -4.88 -3.45 -13.80
C GLU A 39 -5.06 -2.53 -15.02
N MET A 40 -3.95 -1.99 -15.55
CA MET A 40 -3.83 -1.17 -16.76
C MET A 40 -4.40 0.26 -16.69
N GLY A 41 -5.27 0.58 -15.74
CA GLY A 41 -5.88 1.91 -15.57
C GLY A 41 -4.96 2.92 -14.89
N LEU A 42 -4.09 2.46 -13.98
CA LEU A 42 -3.16 3.34 -13.25
C LEU A 42 -1.73 2.79 -13.22
N LYS A 43 -0.94 3.12 -14.25
CA LYS A 43 0.43 2.59 -14.40
C LYS A 43 1.44 3.32 -13.53
N VAL A 44 2.30 2.56 -12.85
CA VAL A 44 3.52 2.99 -12.18
C VAL A 44 4.71 2.69 -13.10
N ASN A 45 5.26 3.74 -13.73
CA ASN A 45 6.42 3.62 -14.61
C ASN A 45 7.26 4.92 -14.60
N LYS A 46 8.31 4.98 -15.42
CA LYS A 46 9.22 6.14 -15.51
C LYS A 46 8.53 7.46 -15.87
N SER A 47 7.43 7.42 -16.62
CA SER A 47 6.70 8.60 -17.08
C SER A 47 5.65 9.08 -16.08
N THR A 48 5.13 8.20 -15.21
CA THR A 48 4.03 8.51 -14.30
C THR A 48 4.47 8.63 -12.84
N TYR A 49 5.58 7.99 -12.46
CA TYR A 49 6.07 7.92 -11.08
C TYR A 49 7.55 8.34 -11.02
N THR A 50 7.84 9.44 -10.33
CA THR A 50 9.17 10.07 -10.30
C THR A 50 10.04 9.60 -9.13
N GLU A 51 9.41 9.18 -8.04
CA GLU A 51 10.04 8.69 -6.81
C GLU A 51 10.90 7.43 -7.03
N PRO A 52 11.75 7.02 -6.06
CA PRO A 52 12.68 5.93 -6.25
C PRO A 52 12.01 4.60 -6.62
N LYS A 53 12.58 3.94 -7.64
CA LYS A 53 12.08 2.68 -8.21
C LYS A 53 13.12 1.56 -8.10
N CYS A 54 12.68 0.31 -8.19
CA CYS A 54 13.57 -0.81 -8.44
C CYS A 54 14.01 -0.86 -9.91
N ALA A 55 14.95 -1.74 -10.26
CA ALA A 55 15.45 -1.89 -11.63
C ALA A 55 14.32 -2.19 -12.65
N HIS A 56 13.28 -2.89 -12.21
CA HIS A 56 12.10 -3.21 -13.02
C HIS A 56 11.11 -2.03 -13.16
N GLY A 57 11.37 -0.87 -12.56
CA GLY A 57 10.53 0.33 -12.70
C GLY A 57 9.38 0.47 -11.69
N HIS A 58 9.38 -0.33 -10.62
CA HIS A 58 8.31 -0.37 -9.60
C HIS A 58 8.66 0.50 -8.40
N ALA A 59 7.67 1.11 -7.75
CA ALA A 59 7.88 1.96 -6.58
C ALA A 59 8.52 1.18 -5.42
N ARG A 60 9.47 1.83 -4.71
CA ARG A 60 10.16 1.20 -3.56
C ARG A 60 9.61 1.62 -2.20
N GLY A 61 9.07 2.83 -2.07
CA GLY A 61 8.57 3.35 -0.80
C GLY A 61 7.05 3.25 -0.71
N ALA A 62 6.55 2.74 0.41
CA ALA A 62 5.11 2.67 0.66
C ALA A 62 4.49 4.07 0.82
N GLU A 63 5.12 4.95 1.63
CA GLU A 63 4.62 6.32 1.82
C GLU A 63 4.71 7.15 0.53
N SER A 64 5.80 7.06 -0.22
CA SER A 64 5.93 7.77 -1.51
C SER A 64 4.93 7.27 -2.55
N LEU A 65 4.62 5.97 -2.57
CA LEU A 65 3.52 5.43 -3.39
C LEU A 65 2.15 5.91 -2.90
N ALA A 66 1.89 5.94 -1.60
CA ALA A 66 0.63 6.42 -1.03
C ALA A 66 0.39 7.91 -1.35
N ASN A 67 1.42 8.75 -1.21
CA ASN A 67 1.36 10.16 -1.58
C ASN A 67 1.10 10.34 -3.08
N TRP A 68 1.67 9.47 -3.93
CA TRP A 68 1.38 9.49 -5.36
C TRP A 68 -0.08 9.08 -5.64
N LEU A 69 -0.58 8.03 -5.01
CA LEU A 69 -1.98 7.59 -5.14
C LEU A 69 -2.96 8.67 -4.70
N GLU A 70 -2.66 9.45 -3.67
CA GLU A 70 -3.49 10.60 -3.28
C GLU A 70 -3.63 11.63 -4.42
N ARG A 71 -2.54 11.88 -5.18
CA ARG A 71 -2.59 12.77 -6.35
C ARG A 71 -3.35 12.17 -7.52
N GLN A 72 -3.33 10.84 -7.68
CA GLN A 72 -3.98 10.16 -8.81
C GLN A 72 -5.47 9.86 -8.57
N LEU A 73 -5.81 9.46 -7.35
CA LEU A 73 -7.13 8.95 -6.95
C LEU A 73 -7.93 9.94 -6.10
N GLY A 74 -7.30 11.04 -5.68
CA GLY A 74 -7.85 11.99 -4.72
C GLY A 74 -7.56 11.60 -3.27
N ARG A 75 -8.00 12.46 -2.36
CA ARG A 75 -7.76 12.34 -0.92
C ARG A 75 -8.34 11.02 -0.36
N PRO A 76 -7.53 10.18 0.31
CA PRO A 76 -8.04 8.98 0.98
C PRO A 76 -8.89 9.33 2.20
N GLN A 77 -9.70 8.38 2.64
CA GLN A 77 -10.20 8.37 4.02
C GLN A 77 -9.00 8.17 4.94
N ARG A 78 -8.74 9.13 5.84
CA ARG A 78 -7.68 9.01 6.85
C ARG A 78 -8.32 8.78 8.22
N ILE A 79 -7.92 7.70 8.87
CA ILE A 79 -8.33 7.35 10.24
C ILE A 79 -7.07 7.13 11.08
N GLY A 80 -7.23 7.13 12.41
CA GLY A 80 -6.18 6.73 13.34
C GLY A 80 -5.84 5.24 13.26
N GLY A 81 -4.98 4.80 14.17
CA GLY A 81 -4.54 3.41 14.24
C GLY A 81 -5.52 2.44 14.86
N SER A 82 -6.47 2.94 15.66
CA SER A 82 -7.21 2.13 16.64
C SER A 82 -8.09 1.06 15.99
N ALA A 83 -8.36 -0.01 16.75
CA ALA A 83 -9.28 -1.07 16.33
C ALA A 83 -10.67 -0.52 16.01
N GLN A 84 -11.20 0.35 16.87
CA GLN A 84 -12.52 0.96 16.70
C GLN A 84 -12.65 1.74 15.39
N GLU A 85 -11.62 2.50 15.03
CA GLU A 85 -11.62 3.22 13.74
C GLU A 85 -11.51 2.25 12.56
N ARG A 86 -10.74 1.16 12.70
CA ARG A 86 -10.57 0.16 11.65
C ARG A 86 -11.85 -0.59 11.31
N GLU A 87 -12.78 -0.73 12.26
CA GLU A 87 -14.10 -1.36 12.03
C GLU A 87 -14.84 -0.72 10.86
N THR A 88 -14.68 0.59 10.66
CA THR A 88 -15.31 1.33 9.55
C THR A 88 -14.88 0.85 8.16
N LEU A 89 -13.78 0.09 8.07
CA LEU A 89 -13.24 -0.45 6.83
C LEU A 89 -13.61 -1.93 6.61
N LYS A 90 -14.11 -2.65 7.61
CA LYS A 90 -14.28 -4.12 7.56
C LYS A 90 -15.21 -4.64 6.47
N ALA A 91 -16.20 -3.86 6.04
CA ALA A 91 -17.09 -4.27 4.95
C ALA A 91 -16.59 -3.85 3.55
N LYS A 92 -15.49 -3.08 3.50
CA LYS A 92 -15.01 -2.40 2.29
C LYS A 92 -13.91 -3.17 1.57
N THR A 93 -13.68 -2.78 0.32
CA THR A 93 -12.58 -3.22 -0.51
C THR A 93 -11.81 -2.02 -1.02
N GLY A 94 -10.49 -2.13 -1.18
CA GLY A 94 -9.69 -0.98 -1.59
C GLY A 94 -8.19 -1.14 -1.44
N ILE A 95 -7.50 -0.01 -1.53
CA ILE A 95 -6.07 0.11 -1.19
C ILE A 95 -5.97 0.67 0.22
N ILE A 96 -5.12 0.08 1.04
CA ILE A 96 -4.86 0.52 2.41
C ILE A 96 -3.38 0.82 2.61
N PHE A 97 -3.09 1.95 3.23
CA PHE A 97 -1.75 2.35 3.64
C PHE A 97 -1.72 2.54 5.15
N TYR A 98 -0.72 1.93 5.77
CA TYR A 98 -0.44 1.94 7.20
C TYR A 98 0.80 2.81 7.41
N LYS A 99 0.62 3.96 8.04
CA LYS A 99 1.72 4.88 8.34
C LYS A 99 2.32 4.57 9.71
N ASP A 100 3.65 4.52 9.77
CA ASP A 100 4.41 4.29 11.00
C ASP A 100 3.90 3.06 11.78
N CYS A 101 3.75 1.90 11.12
CA CYS A 101 3.21 0.67 11.71
C CYS A 101 4.25 -0.27 12.34
N PHE A 102 5.55 -0.11 12.03
CA PHE A 102 6.62 -0.88 12.67
C PHE A 102 7.92 -0.09 12.78
N ALA A 103 8.75 -0.41 13.78
CA ALA A 103 10.08 0.17 13.93
C ALA A 103 11.06 -0.43 12.92
N ARG A 104 11.83 0.42 12.22
CA ARG A 104 12.96 -0.04 11.40
C ARG A 104 14.16 -0.38 12.29
N ALA A 105 15.16 -1.05 11.73
CA ALA A 105 16.40 -1.34 12.44
C ALA A 105 17.00 -0.07 13.07
N GLY A 106 17.27 -0.12 14.38
CA GLY A 106 17.78 1.01 15.16
C GLY A 106 16.73 2.02 15.64
N GLN A 107 15.44 1.83 15.36
CA GLN A 107 14.37 2.70 15.84
C GLN A 107 13.69 2.14 17.09
N SER A 108 13.27 3.03 17.99
CA SER A 108 12.33 2.68 19.05
C SER A 108 10.92 2.52 18.48
N GLN A 109 10.04 1.83 19.21
CA GLN A 109 8.64 1.73 18.81
C GLN A 109 7.98 3.11 18.72
N GLU A 110 8.31 4.05 19.62
CA GLU A 110 7.74 5.41 19.61
C GLU A 110 8.16 6.21 18.36
N ASN A 111 9.42 6.11 17.95
CA ASN A 111 10.02 6.82 16.81
C ASN A 111 10.03 6.00 15.51
N ARG A 112 9.14 5.02 15.42
CA ARG A 112 8.99 4.15 14.25
C ARG A 112 8.57 4.91 13.00
N THR A 113 9.10 4.48 11.85
CA THR A 113 8.86 5.05 10.51
C THR A 113 8.67 3.96 9.43
N GLY A 114 8.41 2.73 9.86
CA GLY A 114 8.11 1.63 8.95
C GLY A 114 6.67 1.73 8.49
N ASP A 115 6.44 1.76 7.18
CA ASP A 115 5.11 1.83 6.59
C ASP A 115 4.77 0.58 5.80
N HIS A 116 3.48 0.35 5.57
CA HIS A 116 3.00 -0.73 4.71
C HIS A 116 1.88 -0.27 3.78
N ILE A 117 1.87 -0.77 2.55
CA ILE A 117 0.77 -0.56 1.60
C ILE A 117 0.29 -1.90 1.03
N ASP A 118 -1.02 -2.10 0.97
CA ASP A 118 -1.61 -3.35 0.53
C ASP A 118 -3.00 -3.19 -0.10
N LEU A 119 -3.50 -4.28 -0.65
CA LEU A 119 -4.92 -4.44 -0.95
C LEU A 119 -5.67 -4.91 0.29
N TRP A 120 -6.85 -4.33 0.49
CA TRP A 120 -7.77 -4.65 1.57
C TRP A 120 -9.04 -5.27 1.00
N ASN A 121 -9.40 -6.45 1.50
CA ASN A 121 -10.63 -7.14 1.21
C ASN A 121 -11.34 -7.52 2.50
N ARG A 122 -12.29 -6.68 2.92
CA ARG A 122 -13.22 -6.98 4.00
C ARG A 122 -12.57 -7.47 5.31
N GLY A 123 -11.57 -6.73 5.80
CA GLY A 123 -10.85 -7.12 7.01
C GLY A 123 -9.49 -7.79 6.76
N LEU A 124 -9.23 -8.21 5.52
CA LEU A 124 -8.04 -9.00 5.18
C LEU A 124 -7.13 -8.22 4.23
N THR A 125 -5.83 -8.26 4.49
CA THR A 125 -4.81 -7.81 3.56
C THR A 125 -4.17 -8.98 2.84
N LYS A 126 -3.57 -8.72 1.68
CA LYS A 126 -2.98 -9.79 0.85
C LYS A 126 -1.56 -10.17 1.26
N GLY A 127 -0.77 -9.24 1.80
CA GLY A 127 0.61 -9.48 2.22
C GLY A 127 0.84 -9.36 3.72
N PHE A 128 0.57 -8.19 4.31
CA PHE A 128 0.81 -7.91 5.73
C PHE A 128 -0.40 -7.27 6.38
N SER A 129 -0.73 -7.70 7.60
CA SER A 129 -1.84 -7.17 8.39
C SER A 129 -1.32 -6.55 9.69
N ASP A 130 -1.70 -5.30 9.94
CA ASP A 130 -1.46 -4.62 11.22
C ASP A 130 -2.47 -5.08 12.28
N GLN A 131 -2.36 -6.35 12.69
CA GLN A 131 -3.32 -6.98 13.60
C GLN A 131 -3.32 -6.35 15.01
N ASN A 132 -2.19 -5.77 15.41
CA ASN A 132 -2.01 -5.13 16.70
C ASN A 132 -2.31 -3.63 16.68
N TYR A 133 -2.88 -3.11 15.58
CA TYR A 133 -3.31 -1.72 15.44
C TYR A 133 -2.19 -0.71 15.78
N GLN A 134 -0.96 -1.03 15.35
CA GLN A 134 0.25 -0.28 15.66
C GLN A 134 0.45 0.93 14.76
N SER A 135 -0.27 1.06 13.65
CA SER A 135 -0.15 2.21 12.76
C SER A 135 -0.49 3.50 13.49
N LYS A 136 0.28 4.58 13.30
CA LYS A 136 -0.12 5.90 13.82
C LYS A 136 -1.28 6.48 13.01
N GLN A 137 -1.36 6.15 11.73
CA GLN A 137 -2.43 6.60 10.84
C GLN A 137 -2.67 5.58 9.73
N VAL A 138 -3.89 5.56 9.19
CA VAL A 138 -4.31 4.67 8.12
C VAL A 138 -4.96 5.48 7.03
N TRP A 139 -4.55 5.25 5.79
CA TRP A 139 -5.15 5.88 4.62
C TRP A 139 -5.84 4.81 3.79
N PHE A 140 -7.08 5.07 3.38
CA PHE A 140 -7.89 4.11 2.67
C PHE A 140 -8.52 4.73 1.42
N TRP A 141 -8.30 4.08 0.27
CA TRP A 141 -9.02 4.36 -0.96
C TRP A 141 -9.98 3.22 -1.24
N GLU A 142 -11.27 3.49 -1.05
CA GLU A 142 -12.34 2.53 -1.38
C GLU A 142 -12.45 2.37 -2.91
N LEU A 143 -12.47 1.11 -3.34
CA LEU A 143 -12.54 0.66 -4.72
C LEU A 143 -13.61 -0.42 -4.87
N THR A 144 -14.24 -0.45 -6.04
CA THR A 144 -15.24 -1.45 -6.45
C THR A 144 -14.64 -2.49 -7.39
#